data_AF-A0A075H5K1-F1
#
_entry.id   AF-A0A075H5K1-F1
#
_cell.length_a   1.000
_cell.length_b   1.000
_cell.length_c   1.000
_cell.angle_alpha   90.00
_cell.angle_beta   90.00
_cell.angle_gamma   90.00
#
_symmetry.space_group_name_H-M   'P 1'
#
loop_
_entity.id
_entity.type
_entity.pdbx_description
1 polymer ?
#
loop_
_entity_poly.entity_id
_entity_poly.type
_entity_poly.pdbx_seq_one_letter_code
_entity_poly.pdbx_strand_id
1 'polypeptide(L)'
;MNIPKLFEWLCKLSIALADIDEYLKGILGQILASHKILTELNDGPDDLDTIKKELSKIRGLLQVICSKLGKKKYQSDHLVVLYKLSTYYIDTYDFTREIEILAQVYFNDSDRLKNLRLLIIDSLNDRELIEKLQAILIKL
;
A
#
# COMPACT_ATOMS: atom_id res chain seq x y z
N MET A 1 -19.60 12.92 -37.69
CA MET A 1 -19.43 12.34 -36.34
C MET A 1 -20.81 11.96 -35.82
N ASN A 2 -21.05 10.70 -35.44
CA ASN A 2 -22.37 10.22 -35.02
C ASN A 2 -22.53 10.41 -33.50
N ILE A 3 -23.31 11.43 -33.08
CA ILE A 3 -23.47 11.85 -31.68
C ILE A 3 -23.89 10.68 -30.76
N PRO A 4 -24.85 9.81 -31.14
CA PRO A 4 -25.16 8.58 -30.41
C PRO A 4 -23.98 7.65 -30.12
N LYS A 5 -23.11 7.42 -31.11
CA LYS A 5 -21.92 6.56 -30.94
C LYS A 5 -20.88 7.20 -30.01
N LEU A 6 -20.74 8.52 -30.07
CA LEU A 6 -19.88 9.27 -29.16
C LEU A 6 -20.40 9.17 -27.71
N PHE A 7 -21.71 9.30 -27.50
CA PHE A 7 -22.33 9.16 -26.18
C PHE A 7 -22.16 7.75 -25.61
N GLU A 8 -22.41 6.71 -26.40
CA GLU A 8 -22.20 5.31 -25.99
C GLU A 8 -20.75 5.05 -25.58
N TRP A 9 -19.79 5.61 -26.32
CA TRP A 9 -18.36 5.49 -26.01
C TRP A 9 -18.00 6.18 -24.68
N LEU A 10 -18.56 7.37 -24.43
CA LEU A 10 -18.38 8.09 -23.16
C LEU A 10 -18.99 7.32 -21.97
N CYS A 11 -20.17 6.71 -22.13
CA CYS A 11 -20.77 5.86 -21.09
C CYS A 11 -19.89 4.65 -20.76
N LYS A 12 -19.38 3.94 -21.79
CA LYS A 12 -18.50 2.79 -21.59
C LYS A 12 -17.20 3.17 -20.88
N LEU A 13 -16.62 4.32 -21.24
CA LEU A 13 -15.41 4.83 -20.60
C LEU A 13 -15.66 5.19 -19.13
N SER A 14 -16.78 5.86 -18.84
CA SER A 14 -17.17 6.25 -17.48
C SER A 14 -17.34 5.03 -16.56
N ILE A 15 -18.02 3.98 -17.03
CA ILE A 15 -18.22 2.74 -16.27
C ILE A 15 -16.88 2.05 -15.98
N ALA A 16 -15.99 1.95 -16.98
CA ALA A 16 -14.69 1.32 -16.80
C ALA A 16 -13.78 2.10 -15.83
N LEU A 17 -13.89 3.43 -15.78
CA LEU A 17 -13.16 4.26 -14.81
C LEU A 17 -13.69 4.04 -13.38
N ALA A 18 -15.01 4.02 -13.19
CA ALA A 18 -15.64 3.77 -11.90
C ALA A 18 -15.21 2.40 -11.31
N ASP A 19 -15.11 1.37 -12.15
CA ASP A 19 -14.64 0.03 -11.74
C ASP A 19 -13.17 0.02 -11.28
N ILE A 20 -12.31 0.82 -11.92
CA ILE A 20 -10.91 0.98 -11.50
C ILE A 20 -10.81 1.72 -10.18
N ASP A 21 -11.60 2.77 -9.99
CA ASP A 21 -11.57 3.58 -8.77
C ASP A 21 -12.08 2.78 -7.57
N GLU A 22 -13.18 2.03 -7.72
CA GLU A 22 -13.69 1.13 -6.67
C GLU A 22 -12.67 0.04 -6.30
N TYR A 23 -12.02 -0.55 -7.31
CA TYR A 23 -10.95 -1.52 -7.09
C TYR A 23 -9.77 -0.91 -6.30
N LEU A 24 -9.32 0.29 -6.68
CA LEU A 24 -8.24 0.97 -5.98
C LEU A 24 -8.63 1.38 -4.56
N LYS A 25 -9.88 1.83 -4.34
CA LYS A 25 -10.41 2.11 -2.99
C LYS A 25 -10.29 0.88 -2.08
N GLY A 26 -10.69 -0.28 -2.58
CA GLY A 26 -10.59 -1.54 -1.84
C GLY A 26 -9.16 -1.91 -1.46
N ILE A 27 -8.20 -1.65 -2.35
CA ILE A 27 -6.77 -1.89 -2.09
C ILE A 27 -6.23 -0.88 -1.05
N LEU A 28 -6.47 0.41 -1.25
CA LEU A 28 -5.99 1.47 -0.36
C LEU A 28 -6.54 1.27 1.06
N GLY A 29 -7.83 0.95 1.19
CA GLY A 29 -8.45 0.65 2.48
C GLY A 29 -7.77 -0.52 3.20
N GLN A 30 -7.40 -1.58 2.47
CA GLN A 30 -6.69 -2.71 3.06
C GLN A 30 -5.27 -2.36 3.51
N ILE A 31 -4.54 -1.55 2.74
CA ILE A 31 -3.20 -1.08 3.14
C ILE A 31 -3.29 -0.26 4.43
N LEU A 32 -4.23 0.69 4.49
CA LEU A 32 -4.42 1.55 5.65
C LEU A 32 -4.87 0.76 6.89
N ALA A 33 -5.71 -0.26 6.71
CA ALA A 33 -6.09 -1.16 7.80
C ALA A 33 -4.88 -1.95 8.34
N SER A 34 -4.04 -2.50 7.45
CA SER A 34 -2.81 -3.20 7.84
C SER A 34 -1.81 -2.27 8.56
N HIS A 35 -1.64 -1.04 8.07
CA HIS A 35 -0.82 -0.03 8.75
C HIS A 35 -1.36 0.27 10.16
N LYS A 36 -2.68 0.43 10.31
CA LYS A 36 -3.30 0.64 11.62
C LYS A 36 -3.01 -0.51 12.59
N ILE A 37 -3.12 -1.76 12.13
CA ILE A 37 -2.76 -2.93 12.96
C ILE A 37 -1.32 -2.81 13.46
N LEU A 38 -0.36 -2.51 12.57
CA LEU A 38 1.04 -2.32 12.95
C LEU A 38 1.23 -1.22 14.02
N THR A 39 0.47 -0.13 13.95
CA THR A 39 0.56 0.96 14.94
C THR A 39 0.02 0.58 16.32
N GLU A 40 -0.90 -0.38 16.39
CA GLU A 40 -1.64 -0.75 17.61
C GLU A 40 -1.05 -1.98 18.33
N LEU A 41 0.03 -2.59 17.81
CA LEU A 41 0.72 -3.72 18.46
C LEU A 41 1.38 -3.31 19.78
N ASN A 42 1.49 -4.29 20.69
CA ASN A 42 2.02 -4.11 22.05
C ASN A 42 3.44 -4.65 22.22
N ASP A 43 4.06 -5.13 21.13
CA ASP A 43 5.42 -5.64 21.09
C ASP A 43 5.62 -6.94 21.90
N GLY A 44 4.58 -7.79 21.93
CA GLY A 44 4.67 -9.14 22.48
C GLY A 44 5.30 -10.14 21.50
N PRO A 45 5.79 -11.31 21.97
CA PRO A 45 6.44 -12.30 21.12
C PRO A 45 5.58 -12.80 19.95
N ASP A 46 4.25 -12.86 20.12
CA ASP A 46 3.30 -13.23 19.06
C ASP A 46 3.10 -12.11 18.02
N ASP A 47 3.48 -10.87 18.34
CA ASP A 47 3.32 -9.73 17.44
C ASP A 47 4.30 -9.77 16.27
N LEU A 48 5.41 -10.51 16.37
CA LEU A 48 6.36 -10.66 15.26
C LEU A 48 5.73 -11.33 14.03
N ASP A 49 4.89 -12.35 14.23
CA ASP A 49 4.16 -12.99 13.12
C ASP A 49 3.16 -12.01 12.50
N THR A 50 2.48 -11.22 13.35
CA THR A 50 1.56 -10.18 12.91
C THR A 50 2.27 -9.11 12.08
N ILE A 51 3.46 -8.65 12.51
CA ILE A 51 4.28 -7.70 11.74
C ILE A 51 4.64 -8.28 10.37
N LYS A 52 5.15 -9.52 10.34
CA LYS A 52 5.54 -10.19 9.10
C LYS A 52 4.36 -10.29 8.13
N LYS A 53 3.19 -10.69 8.63
CA LYS A 53 1.96 -10.86 7.84
C LYS A 53 1.46 -9.52 7.29
N GLU A 54 1.30 -8.51 8.13
CA GLU A 54 0.74 -7.23 7.70
C GLU A 54 1.71 -6.46 6.79
N LEU A 55 3.03 -6.52 7.04
CA LEU A 55 4.03 -5.95 6.13
C LEU A 55 4.02 -6.64 4.76
N SER A 56 3.96 -7.98 4.73
CA SER A 56 3.87 -8.75 3.48
C SER A 56 2.63 -8.38 2.68
N LYS A 57 1.49 -8.21 3.38
CA LYS A 57 0.23 -7.78 2.78
C LYS A 57 0.33 -6.36 2.19
N ILE A 58 0.90 -5.40 2.91
CA ILE A 58 1.12 -4.04 2.41
C ILE A 58 1.99 -4.08 1.14
N ARG A 59 3.14 -4.76 1.19
CA ARG A 59 4.06 -4.86 0.04
C ARG A 59 3.37 -5.52 -1.17
N GLY A 60 2.62 -6.59 -0.95
CA GLY A 60 1.86 -7.26 -2.00
C GLY A 60 0.80 -6.36 -2.64
N LEU A 61 0.06 -5.60 -1.84
CA LEU A 61 -0.96 -4.66 -2.34
C LEU A 61 -0.33 -3.49 -3.11
N LEU A 62 0.81 -2.95 -2.66
CA LEU A 62 1.57 -1.95 -3.42
C LEU A 62 2.05 -2.51 -4.77
N GLN A 63 2.48 -3.78 -4.82
CA GLN A 63 2.88 -4.44 -6.07
C GLN A 63 1.70 -4.59 -7.04
N VAL A 64 0.49 -4.85 -6.52
CA VAL A 64 -0.74 -4.90 -7.31
C VAL A 64 -1.04 -3.52 -7.92
N ILE A 65 -0.90 -2.44 -7.14
CA ILE A 65 -1.03 -1.06 -7.63
C ILE A 65 -0.03 -0.81 -8.77
N CYS A 66 1.25 -1.12 -8.57
CA CYS A 66 2.27 -0.97 -9.60
C CYS A 66 1.93 -1.73 -10.89
N SER A 67 1.45 -2.96 -10.75
CA SER A 67 1.07 -3.82 -11.88
C SER A 67 -0.14 -3.29 -12.66
N LYS A 68 -1.12 -2.71 -11.94
CA LYS A 68 -2.35 -2.16 -12.52
C LYS A 68 -2.12 -0.79 -13.18
N LEU A 69 -1.28 0.04 -12.59
CA LEU A 69 -1.04 1.42 -13.03
C LEU A 69 0.12 1.52 -14.04
N GLY A 70 1.20 0.75 -13.90
CA GLY A 70 2.41 0.87 -14.73
C GLY A 70 2.20 0.63 -16.24
N LYS A 71 1.08 0.03 -16.63
CA LYS A 71 0.75 -0.26 -18.06
C LYS A 71 0.02 0.88 -18.77
N LYS A 72 -0.36 1.96 -18.09
CA LYS A 72 -1.22 3.01 -18.67
C LYS A 72 -0.42 4.28 -18.99
N LYS A 73 -0.44 4.69 -20.27
CA LYS A 73 0.28 5.89 -20.77
C LYS A 73 -0.32 7.23 -20.32
N TYR A 74 -1.59 7.27 -19.95
CA TYR A 74 -2.29 8.47 -19.50
C TYR A 74 -3.05 8.15 -18.22
N GLN A 75 -2.72 8.86 -17.14
CA GLN A 75 -3.33 8.72 -15.82
C GLN A 75 -3.54 10.11 -15.23
N SER A 76 -4.57 10.24 -14.38
CA SER A 76 -4.74 11.42 -13.54
C SER A 76 -3.52 11.60 -12.62
N ASP A 77 -3.23 12.84 -12.24
CA ASP A 77 -2.07 13.18 -11.43
C ASP A 77 -1.98 12.37 -10.14
N HIS A 78 -3.11 12.11 -9.49
CA HIS A 78 -3.17 11.33 -8.25
C HIS A 78 -2.82 9.84 -8.45
N LEU A 79 -3.15 9.24 -9.59
CA LEU A 79 -2.77 7.86 -9.92
C LEU A 79 -1.28 7.76 -10.27
N VAL A 80 -0.72 8.79 -10.93
CA VAL A 80 0.72 8.87 -11.17
C VAL A 80 1.48 8.97 -9.85
N VAL A 81 0.99 9.79 -8.91
CA VAL A 81 1.56 9.89 -7.55
C VAL A 81 1.47 8.54 -6.84
N LEU A 82 0.31 7.88 -6.88
CA LEU A 82 0.10 6.56 -6.28
C LEU A 82 1.12 5.52 -6.79
N TYR A 83 1.29 5.46 -8.11
CA TYR A 83 2.22 4.56 -8.76
C TYR A 83 3.68 4.83 -8.34
N LYS A 84 4.11 6.10 -8.36
CA LYS A 84 5.48 6.49 -8.02
C LYS A 84 5.82 6.18 -6.56
N LEU A 85 4.91 6.49 -5.64
CA LEU A 85 5.12 6.21 -4.21
C LEU A 85 5.17 4.71 -3.94
N SER A 86 4.27 3.94 -4.55
CA SER A 86 4.23 2.48 -4.39
C SER A 86 5.54 1.85 -4.91
N THR A 87 5.99 2.27 -6.08
CA THR A 87 7.25 1.79 -6.68
C THR A 87 8.43 2.15 -5.80
N TYR A 88 8.52 3.41 -5.37
CA TYR A 88 9.60 3.88 -4.51
C TYR A 88 9.70 3.07 -3.20
N TYR A 89 8.58 2.82 -2.52
CA TYR A 89 8.59 2.05 -1.27
C TYR A 89 9.11 0.62 -1.50
N ILE A 90 8.60 -0.05 -2.54
CA ILE A 90 8.97 -1.44 -2.89
C ILE A 90 10.46 -1.57 -3.19
N ASP A 91 11.02 -0.60 -3.91
CA ASP A 91 12.42 -0.59 -4.34
C ASP A 91 13.38 -0.17 -3.23
N THR A 92 12.91 0.62 -2.26
CA THR A 92 13.76 1.21 -1.21
C THR A 92 13.82 0.34 0.06
N TYR A 93 12.70 -0.30 0.43
CA TYR A 93 12.57 -0.96 1.71
C TYR A 93 12.40 -2.47 1.59
N ASP A 94 13.25 -3.20 2.32
CA ASP A 94 13.16 -4.64 2.54
C ASP A 94 13.60 -4.95 3.97
N PHE A 95 12.68 -5.46 4.79
CA PHE A 95 12.91 -5.80 6.20
C PHE A 95 13.03 -7.32 6.43
N THR A 96 13.12 -8.10 5.35
CA THR A 96 13.12 -9.57 5.44
C THR A 96 14.21 -10.07 6.38
N ARG A 97 15.42 -9.52 6.24
CA ARG A 97 16.58 -9.91 7.04
C ARG A 97 16.40 -9.56 8.52
N GLU A 98 15.92 -8.36 8.81
CA GLU A 98 15.71 -7.87 10.17
C GLU A 98 14.66 -8.73 10.90
N ILE A 99 13.57 -9.07 10.21
CA ILE A 99 12.52 -9.97 10.71
C ILE A 99 13.09 -11.37 10.98
N GLU A 100 13.87 -11.93 10.06
CA GLU A 100 14.48 -13.26 10.21
C GLU A 100 15.44 -13.33 11.40
N ILE A 101 16.32 -12.32 11.55
CA ILE A 101 17.25 -12.24 12.67
C ILE A 101 16.49 -12.17 14.00
N LEU A 102 15.42 -11.36 14.06
CA LEU A 102 14.63 -11.22 15.28
C LEU A 102 13.94 -12.53 15.63
N ALA A 103 13.34 -13.21 14.65
CA ALA A 103 12.68 -14.49 14.84
C ALA A 103 13.63 -15.60 15.35
N GLN A 104 14.89 -15.59 14.94
CA GLN A 104 15.84 -16.66 15.28
C GLN A 104 16.63 -16.39 16.57
N VAL A 105 17.07 -15.15 16.78
CA VAL A 105 18.05 -14.81 17.82
C VAL A 105 17.43 -14.05 18.97
N TYR A 106 16.39 -13.26 18.71
CA TYR A 106 15.85 -12.28 19.64
C TYR A 106 14.33 -12.41 19.83
N PHE A 107 13.79 -13.62 19.68
CA PHE A 107 12.35 -13.86 19.66
C PHE A 107 11.61 -13.44 20.95
N ASN A 108 12.32 -13.35 22.07
CA ASN A 108 11.79 -12.91 23.37
C ASN A 108 12.20 -11.47 23.76
N ASP A 109 12.90 -10.74 22.87
CA ASP A 109 13.36 -9.37 23.13
C ASP A 109 12.32 -8.36 22.62
N SER A 110 11.42 -7.95 23.51
CA SER A 110 10.33 -7.01 23.22
C SER A 110 10.85 -5.63 22.76
N ASP A 111 11.97 -5.15 23.32
CA ASP A 111 12.54 -3.86 22.93
C ASP A 111 13.06 -3.89 21.50
N ARG A 112 13.70 -4.98 21.07
CA ARG A 112 14.10 -5.17 19.67
C ARG A 112 12.91 -5.25 18.73
N LEU A 113 11.85 -5.94 19.15
CA LEU A 113 10.63 -6.05 18.36
C LEU A 113 9.99 -4.68 18.14
N LYS A 114 9.88 -3.89 19.21
CA LYS A 114 9.42 -2.51 19.17
C LYS A 114 10.26 -1.66 18.23
N ASN A 115 11.59 -1.75 18.29
CA ASN A 115 12.47 -0.99 17.41
C ASN A 115 12.27 -1.35 15.94
N LEU A 116 12.14 -2.64 15.62
CA LEU A 116 11.83 -3.09 14.26
C LEU A 116 10.47 -2.56 13.78
N ARG A 117 9.45 -2.63 14.63
CA ARG A 117 8.11 -2.13 14.32
C ARG A 117 8.11 -0.63 14.03
N LEU A 118 8.80 0.16 14.85
CA LEU A 118 8.94 1.61 14.64
C LEU A 118 9.67 1.91 13.32
N LEU A 119 10.76 1.21 13.00
CA LEU A 119 11.46 1.36 11.71
C LEU A 119 10.54 1.06 10.52
N ILE A 120 9.70 0.01 10.62
CA ILE A 120 8.72 -0.32 9.59
C ILE A 120 7.69 0.79 9.45
N ILE A 121 7.12 1.29 10.56
CA ILE A 121 6.14 2.39 10.54
C ILE A 121 6.75 3.66 9.96
N ASP A 122 7.97 4.01 10.35
CA ASP A 122 8.68 5.19 9.83
C ASP A 122 8.93 5.05 8.33
N SER A 123 9.30 3.87 7.84
CA SER A 123 9.44 3.62 6.40
C SER A 123 8.13 3.78 5.62
N LEU A 124 7.01 3.37 6.22
CA LEU A 124 5.68 3.51 5.62
C LEU A 124 5.23 4.98 5.61
N ASN A 125 5.81 5.83 6.46
CA ASN A 125 5.59 7.27 6.46
C ASN A 125 6.65 8.04 5.66
N ASP A 126 7.69 7.39 5.13
CA ASP A 126 8.64 8.06 4.24
C ASP A 126 7.92 8.64 3.02
N ARG A 127 8.31 9.86 2.65
CA ARG A 127 7.64 10.68 1.63
C ARG A 127 6.13 10.84 1.84
N GLU A 128 5.68 10.77 3.09
CA GLU A 128 4.27 10.86 3.48
C GLU A 128 3.40 9.80 2.78
N LEU A 129 3.93 8.59 2.53
CA LEU A 129 3.23 7.55 1.77
C LEU A 129 1.83 7.29 2.34
N ILE A 130 1.69 6.95 3.63
CA ILE A 130 0.37 6.68 4.25
C ILE A 130 -0.59 7.87 4.10
N GLU A 131 -0.14 9.09 4.39
CA GLU A 131 -0.97 10.29 4.27
C GLU A 131 -1.45 10.50 2.82
N LYS A 132 -0.56 10.32 1.85
CA LYS A 132 -0.91 10.44 0.42
C LYS A 132 -1.87 9.34 -0.01
N LEU A 133 -1.71 8.10 0.48
CA LEU A 133 -2.68 7.01 0.24
C LEU A 133 -4.07 7.38 0.78
N GLN A 134 -4.16 7.95 1.97
CA GLN A 134 -5.42 8.44 2.55
C GLN A 134 -6.03 9.56 1.70
N ALA A 135 -5.23 10.54 1.31
CA ALA A 135 -5.69 11.66 0.48
C ALA A 135 -6.19 11.21 -0.90
N ILE A 136 -5.56 10.19 -1.49
CA ILE A 136 -6.00 9.59 -2.76
C ILE A 136 -7.30 8.79 -2.54
N LEU A 137 -7.40 7.99 -1.48
CA LEU A 137 -8.61 7.23 -1.15
C LEU A 137 -9.85 8.13 -1.04
N ILE A 138 -9.71 9.33 -0.47
CA ILE A 138 -10.80 10.31 -0.35
C ILE A 138 -11.18 10.93 -1.71
N LYS A 139 -10.23 11.02 -2.65
CA LYS A 139 -10.43 11.63 -3.97
C LYS A 139 -11.01 10.69 -5.02
N LEU A 140 -10.72 9.39 -4.91
CA LEU A 140 -11.35 8.35 -5.71
C LEU A 140 -12.84 8.30 -5.37
#